data_AF-A0A914LGS9-F1
#
_entry.id   AF-A0A914LGS9-F1
#
_cell.length_a   1.000
_cell.length_b   1.000
_cell.length_c   1.000
_cell.angle_alpha   90.00
_cell.angle_beta   90.00
_cell.angle_gamma   90.00
#
_symmetry.space_group_name_H-M   'P 1'
#
loop_
_entity.id
_entity.type
_entity.pdbx_description
1 polymer ?
#
loop_
_entity_poly.entity_id
_entity_poly.type
_entity_poly.pdbx_seq_one_letter_code
_entity_poly.pdbx_strand_id
1 'polypeptide(L)'
;MERNKSGQIVAICSIAGFFGETFGMAYCPTKFAVRGAMECLRMELRDKGLEEVIKCTTICPYFVRTPMILDKGLRPISRQNLNFFKLKFPNKFILDGFPLCL
;
A
#
# COMPACT_ATOMS: atom_id res chain seq x y z
N MET A 1 6.46 -15.70 13.53
CA MET A 1 6.25 -14.34 14.08
C MET A 1 5.49 -14.40 15.41
N GLU A 2 4.35 -15.11 15.50
CA GLU A 2 3.59 -15.23 16.77
C GLU A 2 4.40 -15.87 17.92
N ARG A 3 5.10 -16.99 17.67
CA ARG A 3 5.93 -17.67 18.68
C ARG A 3 7.10 -16.81 19.19
N ASN A 4 7.68 -15.97 18.33
CA ASN A 4 8.83 -15.12 18.66
C ASN A 4 8.41 -13.74 19.17
N LYS A 5 7.10 -13.46 19.27
CA LYS A 5 6.53 -12.15 19.63
C LYS A 5 7.33 -11.00 19.01
N SER A 6 7.56 -11.07 17.70
CA SER A 6 8.16 -10.01 16.90
C SER A 6 8.09 -10.35 15.42
N GLY A 7 7.86 -9.34 14.59
CA GLY A 7 7.89 -9.49 13.14
C GLY A 7 7.44 -8.24 12.41
N GLN A 8 7.88 -8.10 11.16
CA GLN A 8 7.36 -7.06 10.26
C GLN A 8 6.97 -7.70 8.94
N ILE A 9 5.75 -7.41 8.50
CA ILE A 9 5.20 -7.85 7.22
C ILE A 9 5.07 -6.60 6.35
N VAL A 10 5.81 -6.56 5.25
CA VAL A 10 5.77 -5.46 4.30
C VAL A 10 5.16 -5.94 2.99
N ALA A 11 4.05 -5.32 2.59
CA ALA A 11 3.39 -5.60 1.32
C ALA A 11 3.58 -4.44 0.34
N ILE A 12 3.76 -4.78 -0.94
CA ILE A 12 3.93 -3.80 -2.02
C ILE A 12 2.64 -3.76 -2.86
N CYS A 13 1.86 -2.71 -2.65
CA CYS A 13 0.67 -2.40 -3.40
C CYS A 13 1.00 -1.46 -4.59
N SER A 14 0.06 -0.60 -4.96
CA SER A 14 0.16 0.45 -5.97
C SER A 14 -0.99 1.42 -5.75
N ILE A 15 -0.90 2.63 -6.32
CA ILE A 15 -2.05 3.54 -6.37
C ILE A 15 -3.28 2.90 -7.06
N ALA A 16 -3.02 1.95 -7.97
CA ALA A 16 -4.04 1.13 -8.62
C ALA A 16 -4.82 0.21 -7.67
N GLY A 17 -4.46 0.15 -6.38
CA GLY A 17 -5.21 -0.49 -5.31
C GLY A 17 -6.27 0.40 -4.64
N PHE A 18 -6.41 1.66 -5.09
CA PHE A 18 -7.42 2.62 -4.61
C PHE A 18 -8.46 2.95 -5.68
N PHE A 19 -8.06 2.96 -6.95
CA PHE A 19 -8.93 3.22 -8.08
C PHE A 19 -8.44 2.44 -9.31
N GLY A 20 -9.37 2.12 -10.21
CA GLY A 20 -9.06 1.43 -11.46
C GLY A 20 -8.41 2.36 -12.48
N GLU A 21 -7.61 1.77 -13.37
CA GLU A 21 -7.01 2.44 -14.51
C GLU A 21 -7.38 1.69 -15.79
N THR A 22 -7.54 2.42 -16.90
CA THR A 22 -7.74 1.84 -18.23
C THR A 22 -6.57 0.93 -18.59
N PHE A 23 -6.83 -0.21 -19.24
CA PHE A 23 -5.82 -1.25 -19.53
C PHE A 23 -5.22 -1.95 -18.29
N GLY A 24 -5.73 -1.68 -17.10
CA GLY A 24 -5.30 -2.27 -15.84
C GLY A 24 -6.15 -3.45 -15.33
N MET A 25 -7.00 -4.04 -16.18
CA MET A 25 -8.05 -4.99 -15.73
C MET A 25 -7.54 -6.16 -14.88
N ALA A 26 -6.39 -6.75 -15.20
CA ALA A 26 -5.79 -7.80 -14.37
C ALA A 26 -4.93 -7.23 -13.23
N TYR A 27 -4.31 -6.07 -13.44
CA TYR A 27 -3.38 -5.47 -12.48
C TYR A 27 -4.10 -4.80 -11.30
N CYS A 28 -5.10 -3.95 -11.56
CA CYS A 28 -5.83 -3.21 -10.53
C CYS A 28 -6.47 -4.16 -9.50
N PRO A 29 -7.25 -5.19 -9.87
CA PRO A 29 -7.88 -6.09 -8.89
C PRO A 29 -6.86 -6.80 -8.01
N THR A 30 -5.69 -7.20 -8.55
CA THR A 30 -4.65 -7.82 -7.72
C THR A 30 -4.07 -6.85 -6.69
N LYS A 31 -3.93 -5.56 -7.02
CA LYS A 31 -3.48 -4.54 -6.07
C LYS A 31 -4.55 -4.19 -5.03
N PHE A 32 -5.83 -4.21 -5.40
CA PHE A 32 -6.94 -4.16 -4.44
C PHE A 32 -6.92 -5.37 -3.48
N ALA A 33 -6.70 -6.57 -4.01
CA ALA A 33 -6.62 -7.80 -3.21
C ALA A 33 -5.46 -7.77 -2.20
N VAL A 34 -4.27 -7.31 -2.62
CA VAL A 34 -3.12 -7.16 -1.71
C VAL A 34 -3.44 -6.19 -0.57
N ARG A 35 -4.09 -5.06 -0.89
CA ARG A 35 -4.52 -4.10 0.14
C ARG A 35 -5.54 -4.73 1.10
N GLY A 36 -6.57 -5.37 0.58
CA GLY A 36 -7.61 -6.03 1.38
C GLY A 36 -7.03 -7.12 2.28
N ALA A 37 -6.13 -7.95 1.76
CA ALA A 37 -5.45 -8.99 2.53
C ALA A 37 -4.65 -8.41 3.71
N MET A 38 -3.95 -7.29 3.50
CA MET A 38 -3.20 -6.63 4.56
C MET A 38 -4.09 -5.96 5.61
N GLU A 39 -5.25 -5.44 5.20
CA GLU A 39 -6.26 -4.89 6.11
C GLU A 39 -6.85 -5.99 7.00
N CYS A 40 -7.28 -7.11 6.40
CA CYS A 40 -7.78 -8.27 7.14
C CYS A 40 -6.73 -8.81 8.11
N LEU A 41 -5.49 -8.98 7.64
CA LEU A 41 -4.40 -9.46 8.49
C LEU A 41 -4.13 -8.53 9.67
N ARG A 42 -4.21 -7.21 9.48
CA ARG A 42 -4.07 -6.24 10.57
C ARG A 42 -5.19 -6.38 11.60
N MET A 43 -6.44 -6.56 11.15
CA MET A 43 -7.58 -6.80 12.04
C MET A 43 -7.41 -8.09 12.83
N GLU A 44 -7.02 -9.19 12.18
CA GLU A 44 -6.77 -10.47 12.86
C GLU A 44 -5.65 -10.35 13.91
N LEU A 45 -4.58 -9.61 13.61
CA LEU A 45 -3.49 -9.36 14.56
C LEU A 45 -3.94 -8.50 15.74
N ARG A 46 -4.85 -7.54 15.51
CA ARG A 46 -5.45 -6.72 16.55
C ARG A 46 -6.35 -7.55 17.48
N ASP A 47 -7.18 -8.41 16.92
CA ASP A 47 -8.06 -9.31 17.69
C ASP A 47 -7.26 -10.30 18.56
N LYS A 48 -6.07 -10.71 18.09
CA LYS A 48 -5.12 -11.53 18.87
C LYS A 48 -4.27 -10.74 19.87
N GLY A 49 -4.39 -9.41 19.92
CA GLY A 49 -3.57 -8.54 20.77
C GLY A 49 -2.09 -8.49 20.38
N LEU A 50 -1.76 -8.77 19.11
CA LEU A 50 -0.39 -8.85 18.58
C LEU A 50 0.01 -7.64 17.73
N GLU A 51 -0.85 -6.61 17.61
CA GLU A 51 -0.63 -5.43 16.76
C GLU A 51 0.65 -4.64 17.12
N GLU A 52 0.99 -4.55 18.40
CA GLU A 52 2.21 -3.85 18.87
C GLU A 52 3.49 -4.62 18.52
N VAL A 53 3.35 -5.91 18.30
CA VAL A 53 4.44 -6.87 18.22
C VAL A 53 4.75 -7.25 16.78
N ILE A 54 3.71 -7.39 15.96
CA ILE A 54 3.78 -7.74 14.55
C ILE A 54 3.30 -6.54 13.74
N LYS A 55 4.24 -5.84 13.11
CA LYS A 55 3.94 -4.64 12.33
C LYS A 55 3.61 -5.01 10.88
N CYS A 56 2.41 -4.64 10.43
CA CYS A 56 2.03 -4.72 9.02
C CYS A 56 2.18 -3.35 8.35
N THR A 57 2.95 -3.29 7.26
CA THR A 57 3.18 -2.06 6.48
C THR A 57 2.83 -2.31 5.03
N THR A 58 2.00 -1.46 4.43
CA THR A 58 1.66 -1.54 3.00
C THR A 58 2.20 -0.31 2.30
N ILE A 59 3.07 -0.51 1.30
CA ILE A 59 3.66 0.57 0.51
C ILE A 59 2.89 0.67 -0.81
N CYS A 60 2.39 1.87 -1.12
CA CYS A 60 1.57 2.14 -2.29
C CYS A 60 2.30 3.08 -3.27
N PRO A 61 3.23 2.57 -4.09
CA PRO A 61 3.96 3.39 -5.04
C PRO A 61 3.08 3.93 -6.18
N TYR A 62 3.47 5.10 -6.69
CA TYR A 62 3.00 5.66 -7.95
C TYR A 62 3.86 5.15 -9.12
N PHE A 63 3.83 5.78 -10.31
CA PHE A 63 4.70 5.43 -11.43
C PHE A 63 6.18 5.54 -11.04
N VAL A 64 6.76 4.41 -10.62
CA VAL A 64 8.19 4.28 -10.34
C VAL A 64 8.91 4.00 -11.66
N ARG A 65 10.11 4.54 -11.81
CA ARG A 65 10.98 4.28 -12.96
C ARG A 65 11.49 2.84 -12.91
N THR A 66 10.68 1.91 -13.37
CA THR A 66 11.01 0.48 -13.52
C THR A 66 10.94 0.08 -14.99
N PRO A 67 11.62 -1.01 -15.39
CA PRO A 67 11.52 -1.54 -16.75
C PRO A 67 10.07 -1.80 -17.20
N MET A 68 9.18 -2.17 -16.28
CA MET A 68 7.75 -2.39 -16.54
C MET A 68 7.03 -1.14 -17.09
N ILE A 69 7.43 0.06 -16.67
CA ILE A 69 6.84 1.32 -17.13
C ILE A 69 7.52 1.79 -18.42
N LEU A 70 8.84 1.63 -18.50
CA LEU A 70 9.64 2.03 -19.66
C LEU A 70 9.31 1.20 -20.90
N ASP A 71 9.09 -0.10 -20.74
CA ASP A 71 8.75 -1.04 -21.82
C ASP A 71 7.34 -0.79 -22.38
N LYS A 72 6.42 -0.27 -21.56
CA LYS A 72 5.08 0.15 -22.00
C LYS A 72 5.05 1.52 -22.70
N GLY A 73 6.22 2.15 -22.95
CA GLY A 73 6.31 3.47 -23.57
C GLY A 73 5.69 4.60 -22.74
N LEU A 74 5.35 4.33 -21.47
CA LEU A 74 4.77 5.31 -20.57
C LEU A 74 5.88 6.18 -19.99
N ARG A 75 5.80 7.51 -20.20
CA ARG A 75 6.77 8.44 -19.61
C ARG A 75 6.56 8.45 -18.08
N PRO A 76 7.55 8.09 -17.25
CA PRO A 76 7.44 8.29 -15.82
C PRO A 76 7.30 9.80 -15.58
N ILE A 77 6.15 10.23 -15.05
CA ILE A 77 5.91 11.63 -14.68
C ILE A 77 6.71 11.90 -13.39
N SER A 78 8.03 12.03 -13.53
CA SER A 78 8.99 12.13 -12.43
C SER A 78 9.01 13.51 -11.76
N ARG A 79 8.08 14.41 -12.10
CA ARG A 79 8.05 15.77 -11.54
C ARG A 79 6.65 16.39 -11.54
N GLN A 80 5.68 15.76 -10.87
CA GLN A 80 4.47 16.47 -10.48
C GLN A 80 4.33 16.49 -8.95
N ASN A 81 4.62 17.68 -8.42
CA ASN A 81 4.29 18.24 -7.12
C ASN A 81 3.90 17.26 -6.02
N LEU A 82 4.90 16.91 -5.20
CA LEU A 82 4.74 16.47 -3.81
C LEU A 82 3.73 17.36 -3.04
N ASN A 83 3.58 18.63 -3.44
CA ASN A 83 2.63 19.59 -2.90
C ASN A 83 1.13 19.26 -3.17
N PHE A 84 0.77 18.61 -4.28
CA PHE A 84 -0.65 18.25 -4.55
C PHE A 84 -1.10 17.10 -3.65
N PHE A 85 -0.20 16.18 -3.34
CA PHE A 85 -0.48 15.05 -2.46
C PHE A 85 -0.36 15.41 -0.98
N LYS A 86 0.61 16.27 -0.59
CA LYS A 86 0.68 16.83 0.77
C LYS A 86 -0.58 17.63 1.14
N LEU A 87 -1.27 18.21 0.14
CA LEU A 87 -2.56 18.89 0.34
C LEU A 87 -3.72 17.91 0.58
N LYS A 88 -3.71 16.72 -0.05
CA LYS A 88 -4.86 15.80 -0.01
C LYS A 88 -4.69 14.64 0.98
N PHE A 89 -3.46 14.29 1.33
CA PHE A 89 -3.13 13.23 2.28
C PHE A 89 -1.88 13.64 3.06
N PRO A 90 -2.04 14.51 4.08
CA PRO A 90 -0.94 15.31 4.59
C PRO A 90 0.15 14.48 5.25
N ASN A 91 -0.14 13.35 5.89
CA ASN A 91 0.88 12.51 6.53
C ASN A 91 0.44 11.05 6.77
N LYS A 92 -0.66 10.57 6.15
CA LYS A 92 -1.34 9.33 6.57
C LYS A 92 -1.11 8.08 5.73
N PHE A 93 -0.30 8.16 4.67
CA PHE A 93 -0.29 7.14 3.62
C PHE A 93 1.06 6.46 3.39
N ILE A 94 2.13 7.01 3.96
CA ILE A 94 3.48 6.49 3.74
C ILE A 94 3.92 5.58 4.89
N LEU A 95 3.34 5.71 6.10
CA LEU A 95 3.74 4.91 7.26
C LEU A 95 2.57 4.39 8.12
N ASP A 96 1.33 4.67 7.77
CA ASP A 96 0.28 4.57 8.78
C ASP A 96 -0.36 3.20 8.79
N GLY A 97 -0.04 2.48 9.86
CA GLY A 97 -1.05 1.72 10.56
C GLY A 97 -2.22 2.64 10.92
N PHE A 98 -3.31 2.51 10.18
CA PHE A 98 -4.55 3.22 10.47
C PHE A 98 -5.09 2.72 11.83
N PRO A 99 -5.36 3.61 12.81
CA PRO A 99 -6.16 3.24 13.96
C PRO A 99 -7.60 3.20 13.48
N LEU A 100 -8.15 2.00 13.31
CA LEU A 100 -9.60 1.81 13.18
C LEU A 100 -10.23 2.13 14.55
N CYS A 101 -10.54 3.41 14.75
CA CYS A 101 -11.66 3.84 15.58
C CYS A 101 -12.87 3.97 14.65
N LEU A 102 -13.63 2.89 14.54
CA LEU A 102 -15.08 2.89 14.34
C LEU A 102 -15.63 1.63 14.99
#